data_AF-A0A6N2YJD7-F1
#
_entry.id   AF-A0A6N2YJD7-F1
#
_cell.length_a   1.000
_cell.length_b   1.000
_cell.length_c   1.000
_cell.angle_alpha   90.00
_cell.angle_beta   90.00
_cell.angle_gamma   90.00
#
_symmetry.space_group_name_H-M   'P 1'
#
loop_
_entity.id
_entity.type
_entity.pdbx_description
1 polymer ?
#
loop_
_entity_poly.entity_id
_entity_poly.type
_entity_poly.pdbx_seq_one_letter_code
_entity_poly.pdbx_strand_id
1 'polypeptide(L)' 'MILQELELLYLRRLVDDHIGSLDRSIQKNTRFYGDSDDVELKERKIGRLEAELLVMESVKDKITLEIGRLEFAS' A
#
# COMPACT_ATOMS: atom_id res chain seq x y z
N MET A 1 3.60 5.17 21.18
CA MET A 1 2.62 6.23 20.90
C MET A 1 1.30 5.54 20.66
N ILE A 2 0.26 5.85 21.44
CA ILE A 2 -1.07 5.27 21.24
C ILE A 2 -1.82 6.26 20.34
N LEU A 3 -2.23 5.82 19.17
CA LEU A 3 -3.07 6.61 18.26
C LEU A 3 -4.52 6.49 18.70
N GLN A 4 -5.26 7.60 18.61
CA GLN A 4 -6.69 7.64 18.82
C GLN A 4 -7.44 7.03 17.62
N GLU A 5 -8.68 6.59 17.83
CA GLU A 5 -9.52 5.96 16.79
C GLU A 5 -9.61 6.82 15.51
N LEU A 6 -9.85 8.12 15.66
CA LEU A 6 -9.92 9.04 14.52
C LEU A 6 -8.59 9.12 13.75
N GLU A 7 -7.46 9.07 14.45
CA GLU A 7 -6.12 9.10 13.84
C GLU A 7 -5.85 7.80 13.07
N LEU A 8 -6.29 6.66 13.59
CA LEU A 8 -6.20 5.37 12.90
C LEU A 8 -7.08 5.31 11.66
N LEU A 9 -8.32 5.82 11.75
CA LEU A 9 -9.22 5.92 10.60
C LEU A 9 -8.64 6.84 9.51
N TYR A 10 -8.06 7.97 9.91
CA TYR A 10 -7.38 8.86 8.99
C TYR A 10 -6.17 8.18 8.32
N LEU A 11 -5.34 7.50 9.10
CA LEU A 11 -4.18 6.79 8.58
C LEU A 11 -4.59 5.66 7.63
N ARG A 12 -5.66 4.92 7.94
CA ARG A 12 -6.22 3.88 7.06
C ARG A 12 -6.62 4.46 5.70
N ARG A 13 -7.31 5.61 5.70
CA ARG A 13 -7.68 6.30 4.46
C ARG A 13 -6.46 6.72 3.64
N LEU A 14 -5.42 7.27 4.28
CA LEU A 14 -4.19 7.64 3.59
C LEU A 14 -3.49 6.43 2.94
N VAL A 15 -3.47 5.30 3.65
CA VAL A 15 -2.93 4.04 3.11
C VAL A 15 -3.75 3.54 1.94
N ASP A 16 -5.09 3.57 2.03
CA ASP A 16 -5.97 3.19 0.92
C ASP A 16 -5.76 4.08 -0.32
N ASP A 17 -5.66 5.39 -0.13
CA ASP A 17 -5.39 6.35 -1.22
C ASP A 17 -4.03 6.07 -1.88
N HIS A 18 -3.01 5.75 -1.07
CA HIS A 18 -1.66 5.42 -1.57
C HIS A 18 -1.61 4.07 -2.30
N ILE A 19 -2.26 3.04 -1.77
CA ILE A 19 -2.45 1.73 -2.44
C ILE A 19 -3.06 1.96 -3.83
N GLY A 20 -4.15 2.74 -3.92
CA GLY A 20 -4.77 3.06 -5.20
C GLY A 20 -3.85 3.81 -6.17
N SER A 21 -2.95 4.65 -5.66
CA SER A 21 -1.93 5.34 -6.46
C SER A 21 -0.84 4.40 -6.97
N LEU A 22 -0.37 3.48 -6.13
CA LEU A 22 0.59 2.44 -6.50
C LEU A 22 0.01 1.52 -7.57
N ASP A 23 -1.23 1.08 -7.41
CA ASP A 23 -1.89 0.15 -8.33
C ASP A 23 -2.03 0.76 -9.74
N ARG A 24 -2.45 2.03 -9.83
CA ARG A 24 -2.45 2.78 -11.10
C ARG A 24 -1.05 2.92 -11.70
N SER A 25 -0.04 3.12 -10.86
CA SER A 25 1.35 3.26 -11.30
C SER A 25 1.92 1.94 -11.80
N ILE A 26 1.61 0.81 -11.16
CA ILE A 26 1.97 -0.54 -11.60
C ILE A 26 1.32 -0.79 -12.95
N GLN A 27 0.00 -0.64 -13.08
CA GLN A 27 -0.71 -0.81 -14.35
C GLN A 27 -0.09 0.00 -15.49
N LYS A 28 0.24 1.27 -15.22
CA LYS A 28 0.93 2.13 -16.19
C LYS A 28 2.31 1.57 -16.55
N ASN A 29 3.15 1.24 -15.58
CA ASN A 29 4.52 0.77 -15.85
C ASN A 29 4.52 -0.61 -16.51
N THR A 30 3.63 -1.52 -16.13
CA THR A 30 3.47 -2.82 -16.79
C THR A 30 3.10 -2.65 -18.26
N ARG A 31 2.25 -1.68 -18.61
CA ARG A 31 1.94 -1.38 -20.02
C ARG A 31 3.15 -0.92 -20.84
N PHE A 32 4.10 -0.21 -20.24
CA PHE A 32 5.27 0.33 -20.95
C PHE A 32 6.50 -0.58 -20.88
N TYR A 33 6.68 -1.32 -19.80
CA TYR A 33 7.91 -2.04 -19.48
C TYR A 33 7.68 -3.55 -19.24
N GLY A 34 6.43 -4.03 -19.20
CA GLY A 34 6.09 -5.43 -18.90
C GLY A 34 6.66 -6.45 -19.89
N ASP A 35 6.89 -6.04 -21.13
CA ASP A 35 7.49 -6.87 -22.19
C ASP A 35 8.96 -6.52 -22.46
N SER A 36 9.57 -5.64 -21.67
CA SER A 36 11.00 -5.27 -21.82
C SER A 36 11.93 -6.48 -21.59
N ASP A 37 12.90 -6.69 -22.46
CA ASP A 37 13.97 -7.70 -22.24
C ASP A 37 14.98 -7.25 -21.18
N ASP A 38 15.02 -5.95 -20.86
CA ASP A 38 15.82 -5.40 -19.77
C ASP A 38 15.17 -5.68 -18.41
N VAL A 39 15.70 -6.70 -17.72
CA VAL A 39 15.25 -7.16 -16.40
C VAL A 39 15.51 -6.10 -15.32
N GLU A 40 16.64 -5.36 -15.38
CA GLU A 40 16.95 -4.33 -14.39
C GLU A 40 15.99 -3.12 -14.52
N LEU A 41 15.60 -2.78 -15.74
CA LEU A 41 14.60 -1.76 -15.99
C LEU A 41 13.22 -2.19 -15.46
N LYS A 42 12.81 -3.45 -15.73
CA LYS A 42 11.58 -4.03 -15.19
C LYS A 42 11.52 -3.97 -13.68
N GLU A 43 12.57 -4.43 -13.01
CA GLU A 43 12.64 -4.44 -11.55
C GLU A 43 12.54 -3.02 -10.98
N ARG A 44 13.24 -2.05 -11.57
CA ARG A 44 13.19 -0.65 -11.13
C ARG A 44 11.84 0.02 -11.35
N LYS A 45 11.12 -0.35 -12.41
CA LYS A 45 9.87 0.31 -12.83
C LYS A 45 8.61 -0.37 -12.29
N ILE A 46 8.65 -1.66 -12.06
CA ILE A 46 7.50 -2.48 -11.66
C ILE A 46 7.78 -3.13 -10.31
N GLY A 47 8.86 -3.91 -10.18
CA GLY A 47 9.16 -4.68 -8.96
C GLY A 47 9.20 -3.85 -7.67
N ARG A 48 9.80 -2.65 -7.73
CA ARG A 48 9.80 -1.71 -6.58
C ARG A 48 8.39 -1.25 -6.17
N LEU A 49 7.51 -1.03 -7.14
CA LEU A 49 6.13 -0.60 -6.86
C LEU A 49 5.32 -1.76 -6.29
N GLU A 50 5.51 -2.97 -6.81
CA GLU A 50 4.88 -4.19 -6.27
C GLU A 50 5.34 -4.48 -4.84
N ALA A 51 6.64 -4.33 -4.56
CA ALA A 51 7.17 -4.47 -3.21
C ALA A 51 6.58 -3.42 -2.25
N GLU A 52 6.47 -2.16 -2.68
CA GLU A 52 5.85 -1.11 -1.88
C GLU A 52 4.36 -1.38 -1.63
N LEU A 53 3.63 -1.86 -2.65
CA LEU A 53 2.22 -2.23 -2.54
C LEU A 53 2.00 -3.29 -1.46
N LEU A 54 2.81 -4.36 -1.47
CA LEU A 54 2.75 -5.42 -0.46
C LEU A 54 3.01 -4.90 0.96
N VAL A 55 3.95 -3.96 1.12
CA VAL A 55 4.21 -3.31 2.41
C VAL A 55 3.00 -2.49 2.85
N MET A 56 2.39 -1.72 1.94
CA MET A 56 1.21 -0.91 2.26
C MET A 56 -0.02 -1.75 2.63
N GLU A 57 -0.23 -2.88 1.96
CA GLU A 57 -1.27 -3.85 2.35
C GLU A 57 -1.05 -4.36 3.77
N SER A 58 0.19 -4.73 4.12
CA SER A 58 0.53 -5.13 5.50
C SER A 58 0.29 -4.00 6.52
N VAL A 59 0.58 -2.75 6.16
CA VAL A 59 0.30 -1.59 7.01
C VAL A 59 -1.21 -1.41 7.21
N LYS A 60 -2.00 -1.52 6.15
CA LYS A 60 -3.47 -1.44 6.20
C LYS A 60 -4.06 -2.50 7.13
N ASP A 61 -3.56 -3.73 7.06
CA ASP A 61 -4.02 -4.83 7.92
C ASP A 61 -3.72 -4.53 9.40
N LYS A 62 -2.52 -4.03 9.71
CA LYS A 62 -2.14 -3.65 11.07
C LYS A 62 -3.03 -2.53 11.62
N ILE A 63 -3.31 -1.50 10.81
CA ILE A 63 -4.21 -0.41 11.21
C ILE A 63 -5.62 -0.94 11.45
N THR A 64 -6.11 -1.81 10.57
CA THR A 64 -7.46 -2.40 10.68
C THR A 64 -7.60 -3.24 11.94
N LEU A 65 -6.58 -4.03 12.29
CA LEU A 65 -6.54 -4.78 13.54
C LEU A 65 -6.55 -3.87 14.77
N GLU A 66 -5.83 -2.75 14.73
CA GLU A 66 -5.76 -1.82 15.86
C GLU A 66 -7.09 -1.07 16.06
N ILE A 67 -7.77 -0.67 14.97
CA ILE A 67 -9.13 -0.11 15.03
C ILE A 67 -10.07 -1.10 15.70
N GLY A 68 -10.10 -2.36 15.24
CA GLY A 68 -10.97 -3.38 15.82
C GLY A 68 -10.70 -3.60 17.32
N ARG A 69 -9.43 -3.55 17.75
CA ARG A 69 -9.09 -3.65 19.19
C ARG A 69 -9.66 -2.50 20.01
N LEU A 70 -9.69 -1.27 19.47
CA LEU A 70 -10.31 -0.15 20.16
C LEU A 70 -11.83 -0.30 20.23
N GLU A 71 -12.47 -0.78 19.17
CA GLU A 71 -13.92 -1.03 19.15
C GLU A 71 -14.34 -2.07 20.20
N PHE A 72 -13.55 -3.13 20.43
CA PHE A 72 -13.84 -4.14 21.46
C PHE A 72 -13.40 -3.78 22.89
N ALA A 73 -12.53 -2.76 23.04
CA ALA A 73 -12.08 -2.27 24.34
C ALA A 73 -12.97 -1.14 24.91
N SER A 74 -13.90 -0.64 24.09
CA SER A 74 -14.88 0.41 24.41
C SER A 74 -16.19 -0.16 24.93
#